data_AF-A0A2P6Q3E0-F1
#
_entry.id   AF-A0A2P6Q3E0-F1
#
_cell.length_a   1.000
_cell.length_b   1.000
_cell.length_c   1.000
_cell.angle_alpha   90.00
_cell.angle_beta   90.00
_cell.angle_gamma   90.00
#
_symmetry.space_group_name_H-M   'P 1'
#
loop_
_entity.id
_entity.type
_entity.pdbx_description
1 polymer ?
#
loop_
_entity_poly.entity_id
_entity_poly.type
_entity_poly.pdbx_seq_one_letter_code
_entity_poly.pdbx_strand_id
1 'polypeptide(L)'
;MEALHLLLFQNQLCTEIFENFEETPVASGSIAQVHRATLKFRYPGQRVKPIVVAVKVRHPGVGESIRRDFVIINLVAKMSKFIPALKWWRLDESVQQFSVFMMSQVDLAREAANLSRFTYNFRRWKDVSFPKPLYPLVHPAV
;
A
#
# COMPACT_ATOMS: atom_id res chain seq x y z
N MET A 1 -8.72 19.87 10.68
CA MET A 1 -7.51 19.47 9.92
C MET A 1 -7.95 19.11 8.51
N GLU A 2 -7.32 19.68 7.48
CA GLU A 2 -7.51 19.20 6.11
C GLU A 2 -6.94 17.78 6.01
N ALA A 3 -7.74 16.83 5.55
CA ALA A 3 -7.28 15.47 5.33
C ALA A 3 -6.25 15.46 4.19
N LEU A 4 -5.07 14.89 4.46
CA LEU A 4 -4.06 14.62 3.45
C LEU A 4 -4.67 13.72 2.36
N HIS A 5 -4.48 14.07 1.10
CA HIS A 5 -4.95 13.24 -0.01
C HIS A 5 -3.87 12.20 -0.36
N LEU A 6 -4.28 10.94 -0.57
CA LEU A 6 -3.38 9.82 -0.81
C LEU A 6 -3.58 9.26 -2.21
N LEU A 7 -2.48 9.18 -2.95
CA LEU A 7 -2.38 8.54 -4.26
C LEU A 7 -1.60 7.25 -4.11
N LEU A 8 -2.05 6.18 -4.77
CA LEU A 8 -1.48 4.84 -4.59
C LEU A 8 -1.13 4.27 -5.96
N PHE A 9 0.17 4.19 -6.25
CA PHE A 9 0.72 3.67 -7.50
C PHE A 9 1.44 2.35 -7.28
N GLN A 10 1.17 1.37 -8.15
CA GLN A 10 1.73 0.02 -8.01
C GLN A 10 2.85 -0.31 -9.01
N ASN A 11 2.95 0.37 -10.16
CA ASN A 11 3.97 0.09 -11.19
C ASN A 11 4.63 1.35 -11.76
N GLN A 12 3.88 2.27 -12.37
CA GLN A 12 4.46 3.43 -13.05
C GLN A 12 3.80 4.73 -12.61
N LEU A 13 4.64 5.71 -12.24
CA LEU A 13 4.20 7.05 -11.91
C LEU A 13 3.80 7.77 -13.21
N CYS A 14 2.55 8.23 -13.29
CA CYS A 14 2.15 9.13 -14.36
C CYS A 14 2.62 10.54 -13.98
N THR A 15 3.76 11.00 -14.50
CA THR A 15 4.31 12.33 -14.18
C THR A 15 3.45 13.47 -14.73
N GLU A 16 2.64 13.20 -15.75
CA GLU A 16 1.80 14.19 -16.42
C GLU A 16 0.75 14.83 -15.50
N ILE A 17 0.25 14.06 -14.51
CA ILE A 17 -0.75 14.56 -13.55
C ILE A 17 -0.15 15.44 -12.44
N PHE A 18 1.17 15.48 -12.29
CA PHE A 18 1.85 16.23 -11.23
C PHE A 18 2.42 17.55 -11.75
N GLU A 19 2.13 18.64 -11.06
CA GLU A 19 2.79 19.93 -11.24
C GLU A 19 4.22 19.86 -10.69
N ASN A 20 4.36 19.22 -9.52
CA ASN A 20 5.63 18.93 -8.88
C ASN A 20 5.58 17.55 -8.22
N PHE A 21 6.69 16.81 -8.25
CA PHE A 21 6.85 15.53 -7.57
C PHE A 21 8.23 15.48 -6.93
N GLU A 22 8.29 15.28 -5.61
CA GLU A 22 9.56 15.18 -4.89
C GLU A 22 10.14 13.77 -5.03
N GLU A 23 11.26 13.65 -5.74
CA GLU A 23 11.91 12.35 -5.98
C GLU A 23 12.45 11.72 -4.68
N THR A 24 12.85 12.54 -3.71
CA THR A 24 13.25 12.04 -2.39
C THR A 24 11.99 11.65 -1.60
N PRO A 25 11.86 10.40 -1.14
CA PRO A 25 10.71 9.99 -0.36
C PRO A 25 10.70 10.69 1.00
N VAL A 26 9.51 11.11 1.45
CA VAL A 26 9.31 11.66 2.80
C VAL A 26 9.25 10.55 3.87
N ALA A 27 8.93 9.32 3.45
CA ALA A 27 8.92 8.14 4.31
C ALA A 27 9.05 6.87 3.46
N SER A 28 9.52 5.78 4.09
CA SER A 28 9.55 4.44 3.47
C SER A 28 9.02 3.41 4.45
N GLY A 29 8.16 2.52 3.96
CA GLY A 29 7.65 1.35 4.69
C GLY A 29 8.05 0.05 3.99
N SER A 30 7.58 -1.08 4.54
CA SER A 30 8.00 -2.41 4.08
C SER A 30 7.64 -2.71 2.61
N ILE A 31 6.50 -2.22 2.12
CA ILE A 31 5.99 -2.54 0.78
C ILE A 31 6.09 -1.35 -0.19
N ALA A 32 6.19 -0.13 0.34
CA ALA A 32 6.07 1.08 -0.46
C ALA A 32 6.77 2.27 0.21
N GLN A 33 7.15 3.23 -0.62
CA GLN A 33 7.66 4.53 -0.24
C GLN A 33 6.59 5.61 -0.43
N VAL A 34 6.69 6.72 0.31
CA VAL A 34 5.78 7.84 0.25
C VAL A 34 6.53 9.07 -0.22
N HIS A 35 6.02 9.74 -1.24
CA HIS A 35 6.54 10.97 -1.80
C HIS A 35 5.55 12.10 -1.60
N ARG A 36 6.04 13.33 -1.55
CA ARG A 36 5.20 14.53 -1.59
C ARG A 36 5.06 14.98 -3.04
N ALA A 37 3.84 15.35 -3.44
CA ALA A 37 3.59 15.89 -4.77
C ALA A 37 2.48 16.95 -4.77
N THR A 38 2.37 17.66 -5.88
CA THR A 38 1.30 18.63 -6.15
C THR A 38 0.62 18.24 -7.47
N LEU A 39 -0.71 18.13 -7.48
CA LEU A 39 -1.47 17.76 -8.68
C LEU A 39 -1.68 18.94 -9.64
N LYS A 40 -1.55 18.69 -10.96
CA LYS A 40 -2.02 19.60 -12.01
C LYS A 40 -3.55 19.57 -12.06
N PHE A 41 -4.23 20.56 -11.49
CA PHE A 41 -5.65 20.78 -11.81
C PHE A 41 -5.78 21.82 -12.91
N ARG A 42 -6.18 21.39 -14.12
CA ARG A 42 -6.60 22.29 -15.19
C ARG A 42 -8.07 22.06 -15.51
N TYR A 43 -8.93 22.98 -15.07
CA TYR A 43 -10.20 23.23 -15.75
C TYR A 43 -10.02 24.46 -16.64
N PRO A 44 -10.42 24.42 -17.93
CA PRO A 44 -10.38 25.61 -18.77
C PRO A 44 -11.16 26.76 -18.10
N GLY A 45 -10.48 27.87 -17.80
CA GLY A 45 -11.08 29.07 -17.20
C GLY A 45 -11.11 29.13 -15.67
N GLN A 46 -10.64 28.11 -14.94
CA GLN A 46 -10.67 28.12 -13.47
C GLN A 46 -9.29 27.79 -12.87
N ARG A 47 -8.70 28.77 -12.17
CA ARG A 47 -7.53 28.54 -11.30
C ARG A 47 -8.01 27.79 -10.06
N VAL A 48 -7.85 26.47 -10.04
CA VAL A 48 -8.07 25.66 -8.84
C VAL A 48 -6.84 25.76 -7.94
N LYS A 49 -7.05 25.76 -6.61
CA LYS A 49 -5.93 25.73 -5.65
C LYS A 49 -5.07 24.46 -5.88
N PRO A 50 -3.73 24.56 -5.79
CA PRO A 50 -2.86 23.39 -5.86
C PRO A 50 -3.25 22.40 -4.77
N ILE A 51 -3.41 21.12 -5.13
CA ILE A 51 -3.70 20.06 -4.17
C ILE A 51 -2.38 19.34 -3.87
N VAL A 52 -1.91 19.50 -2.63
CA VAL A 52 -0.77 18.74 -2.11
C VAL A 52 -1.23 17.35 -1.70
N VAL A 53 -0.50 16.34 -2.15
CA VAL A 53 -0.84 14.93 -2.01
C VAL A 53 0.36 14.14 -1.50
N ALA A 54 0.10 13.09 -0.73
CA ALA A 54 1.05 12.02 -0.51
C ALA A 54 0.89 10.97 -1.61
N VAL A 55 1.99 10.57 -2.23
CA VAL A 55 2.02 9.54 -3.27
C VAL A 55 2.75 8.33 -2.72
N LYS A 56 2.01 7.26 -2.45
CA LYS A 56 2.57 5.97 -2.05
C LYS A 56 2.89 5.15 -3.29
N VAL A 57 4.14 4.78 -3.46
CA VAL A 57 4.65 4.02 -4.60
C VAL A 57 5.20 2.70 -4.08
N ARG A 58 4.71 1.58 -4.62
CA ARG A 58 5.19 0.24 -4.26
C ARG A 58 6.68 0.09 -4.59
N HIS A 59 7.43 -0.60 -3.73
CA HIS A 59 8.80 -0.98 -4.01
C HIS A 59 8.87 -1.92 -5.23
N PRO A 60 9.77 -1.68 -6.20
CA PRO A 60 9.91 -2.56 -7.35
C PRO A 60 10.20 -4.01 -6.93
N GLY A 61 9.47 -4.96 -7.51
CA GLY A 61 9.71 -6.40 -7.29
C GLY A 61 9.33 -6.94 -5.90
N VAL A 62 8.64 -6.16 -5.05
CA VAL A 62 8.32 -6.58 -3.68
C VAL A 62 7.43 -7.82 -3.63
N GLY A 63 6.48 -7.98 -4.58
CA GLY A 63 5.64 -9.17 -4.67
C GLY A 63 6.45 -10.43 -5.00
N GLU A 64 7.43 -10.31 -5.89
CA GLU A 64 8.36 -11.38 -6.25
C GLU A 64 9.28 -11.72 -5.07
N SER A 65 9.76 -10.70 -4.35
CA SER A 65 10.57 -10.92 -3.14
C SER A 65 9.81 -11.73 -2.09
N ILE A 66 8.58 -11.30 -1.77
CA ILE A 66 7.73 -12.01 -0.80
C ILE A 66 7.46 -13.45 -1.25
N ARG A 67 7.16 -13.67 -2.55
CA ARG A 67 6.97 -15.03 -3.07
C ARG A 67 8.22 -15.89 -2.89
N ARG A 68 9.42 -15.37 -3.17
CA ARG A 68 10.68 -16.11 -2.98
C ARG A 68 10.91 -16.44 -1.51
N ASP A 69 10.65 -15.51 -0.60
CA ASP A 69 10.76 -15.75 0.84
C ASP A 69 9.86 -16.89 1.28
N PHE A 70 8.60 -16.93 0.81
CA PHE A 70 7.68 -18.01 1.12
C PHE A 70 8.05 -19.37 0.52
N VAL A 71 8.79 -19.42 -0.60
CA VAL A 71 9.35 -20.69 -1.09
C VAL A 71 10.34 -21.27 -0.08
N ILE A 72 11.22 -20.42 0.47
CA ILE A 72 12.24 -20.83 1.46
C ILE A 72 11.56 -21.22 2.78
N ILE A 73 10.65 -20.39 3.29
CA ILE A 73 9.94 -20.65 4.55
C ILE A 73 9.13 -21.95 4.45
N ASN A 74 8.47 -22.19 3.33
CA ASN A 74 7.69 -23.42 3.13
C ASN A 74 8.59 -24.67 3.05
N LEU A 75 9.81 -24.55 2.48
CA LEU A 75 10.78 -25.64 2.53
C LEU A 75 11.16 -25.96 3.97
N VAL A 76 11.48 -24.94 4.78
CA VAL A 76 11.81 -25.12 6.21
C VAL A 76 10.63 -25.71 6.99
N ALA A 77 9.40 -25.23 6.75
CA ALA A 77 8.19 -25.72 7.40
C ALA A 77 7.86 -27.18 7.02
N LYS A 78 8.23 -27.63 5.83
CA LYS A 78 8.15 -29.06 5.46
C LYS A 78 9.19 -29.89 6.18
N MET A 79 10.44 -29.39 6.28
CA MET A 79 11.52 -30.09 6.97
C MET A 79 11.28 -30.19 8.48
N SER A 80 10.62 -29.20 9.09
CA SER A 80 10.30 -29.24 10.52
C SER A 80 9.38 -30.40 10.90
N LYS A 81 8.66 -31.02 9.96
CA LYS A 81 7.84 -32.22 10.20
C LYS A 81 8.66 -33.43 10.64
N PHE A 82 9.97 -33.46 10.32
CA PHE A 82 10.88 -34.51 10.75
C PHE A 82 11.39 -34.32 12.17
N ILE A 83 11.10 -33.19 12.82
CA ILE A 83 11.49 -32.88 14.20
C ILE A 83 10.26 -33.10 15.10
N PRO A 84 10.22 -34.17 15.93
CA PRO A 84 9.04 -34.53 16.72
C PRO A 84 8.51 -33.39 17.61
N ALA A 85 9.41 -32.58 18.18
CA ALA A 85 9.06 -31.43 19.02
C ALA A 85 8.28 -30.33 18.27
N LEU A 86 8.48 -30.19 16.96
CA LEU A 86 7.86 -29.14 16.13
C LEU A 86 6.58 -29.60 15.44
N LYS A 87 6.25 -30.90 15.46
CA LYS A 87 5.07 -31.46 14.80
C LYS A 87 3.75 -30.83 15.29
N TRP A 88 3.69 -30.47 16.57
CA TRP A 88 2.52 -29.87 17.21
C TRP A 88 2.22 -28.44 16.73
N TRP A 89 3.21 -27.78 16.11
CA TRP A 89 3.12 -26.37 15.72
C TRP A 89 2.42 -26.16 14.37
N ARG A 90 2.20 -27.23 13.58
CA ARG A 90 1.52 -27.18 12.27
C ARG A 90 2.05 -26.06 11.37
N LEU A 91 3.37 -25.89 11.34
CA LEU A 91 4.05 -24.76 10.70
C LEU A 91 3.72 -24.62 9.21
N ASP A 92 3.46 -25.72 8.52
CA ASP A 92 3.04 -25.70 7.12
C ASP A 92 1.72 -24.96 6.91
N GLU A 93 0.72 -25.21 7.75
CA GLU A 93 -0.57 -24.51 7.68
C GLU A 93 -0.45 -23.05 8.09
N SER A 94 0.30 -22.77 9.16
CA SER A 94 0.54 -21.39 9.63
C SER A 94 1.25 -20.56 8.56
N VAL A 95 2.26 -21.12 7.89
CA VAL A 95 2.97 -20.45 6.79
C VAL A 95 2.05 -20.21 5.60
N GLN A 96 1.18 -21.15 5.25
CA GLN A 96 0.22 -20.94 4.16
C GLN A 96 -0.73 -19.78 4.46
N GLN A 97 -1.33 -19.73 5.65
CA GLN A 97 -2.23 -18.63 6.02
C GLN A 97 -1.48 -17.29 6.07
N PHE A 98 -0.28 -17.30 6.62
CA PHE A 98 0.56 -16.11 6.68
C PHE A 98 0.94 -15.61 5.27
N SER A 99 1.21 -16.52 4.32
CA SER A 99 1.53 -16.15 2.94
C SER A 99 0.39 -15.40 2.24
N VAL A 100 -0.86 -15.84 2.45
CA VAL A 100 -2.05 -15.17 1.91
C VAL A 100 -2.21 -13.78 2.49
N PHE A 101 -2.02 -13.64 3.80
CA PHE A 101 -2.06 -12.35 4.48
C PHE A 101 -0.98 -11.40 3.96
N MET A 102 0.27 -11.86 3.87
CA MET A 102 1.39 -11.04 3.42
C MET A 102 1.25 -10.61 1.95
N MET A 103 0.82 -11.51 1.06
CA MET A 103 0.57 -11.15 -0.33
C MET A 103 -0.54 -10.12 -0.48
N SER A 104 -1.52 -10.09 0.42
CA SER A 104 -2.59 -9.08 0.39
C SER A 104 -2.09 -7.66 0.68
N GLN A 105 -0.93 -7.49 1.31
CA GLN A 105 -0.33 -6.18 1.59
C GLN A 105 0.27 -5.51 0.34
N VAL A 106 0.53 -6.28 -0.71
CA VAL A 106 1.11 -5.80 -1.98
C VAL A 106 0.11 -4.95 -2.76
N ASP A 107 -1.19 -5.21 -2.59
CA ASP A 107 -2.25 -4.49 -3.27
C ASP A 107 -2.70 -3.26 -2.47
N LEU A 108 -2.14 -2.10 -2.84
CA LEU A 108 -2.48 -0.81 -2.23
C LEU A 108 -3.95 -0.41 -2.47
N ALA A 109 -4.66 -0.97 -3.45
CA ALA A 109 -6.09 -0.68 -3.63
C ALA A 109 -6.93 -1.18 -2.43
N ARG A 110 -6.48 -2.24 -1.74
CA ARG A 110 -7.10 -2.71 -0.49
C ARG A 110 -6.92 -1.69 0.63
N GLU A 111 -5.76 -1.05 0.71
CA GLU A 111 -5.51 0.05 1.64
C GLU A 111 -6.45 1.23 1.38
N ALA A 112 -6.65 1.61 0.11
CA ALA A 112 -7.61 2.65 -0.27
C ALA A 112 -9.05 2.34 0.17
N ALA A 113 -9.49 1.10 -0.05
CA ALA A 113 -10.82 0.64 0.35
C ALA A 113 -10.97 0.67 1.88
N ASN A 114 -9.93 0.25 2.61
CA ASN A 114 -9.91 0.30 4.08
C ASN A 114 -9.92 1.73 4.61
N LEU A 115 -9.16 2.66 4.02
CA LEU A 115 -9.20 4.09 4.38
C LEU A 115 -10.59 4.70 4.18
N SER A 116 -11.27 4.33 3.09
CA SER A 116 -12.65 4.76 2.83
C SER A 116 -13.61 4.25 3.91
N ARG A 117 -13.46 2.98 4.31
CA ARG A 117 -14.24 2.38 5.42
C ARG A 117 -13.94 3.02 6.76
N PHE A 118 -12.67 3.29 7.07
CA PHE A 118 -12.28 3.97 8.32
C PHE A 118 -12.84 5.38 8.38
N THR A 119 -12.73 6.14 7.29
CA THR A 119 -13.33 7.48 7.19
C THR A 119 -14.83 7.44 7.48
N TYR A 120 -15.55 6.46 6.93
CA TYR A 120 -16.97 6.27 7.21
C TYR A 120 -17.24 5.88 8.68
N ASN A 121 -16.53 4.88 9.20
CA ASN A 121 -16.75 4.36 10.56
C ASN A 121 -16.48 5.41 11.63
N PHE A 122 -15.46 6.25 11.44
CA PHE A 122 -15.05 7.30 12.38
C PHE A 122 -15.64 8.67 12.08
N ARG A 123 -16.61 8.79 11.17
CA ARG A 123 -17.21 10.08 10.74
C ARG A 123 -17.76 10.99 11.85
N ARG A 124 -18.02 10.43 13.05
CA ARG A 124 -18.52 11.18 14.22
C ARG A 124 -17.42 11.62 15.19
N TRP A 125 -16.19 11.16 15.00
CA TRP A 125 -15.07 11.37 15.92
C TRP A 125 -14.20 12.50 15.38
N LYS A 126 -14.22 13.66 16.05
CA LYS A 126 -13.56 14.88 15.55
C LYS A 126 -12.04 14.84 15.66
N ASP A 127 -11.51 14.03 16.59
CA ASP A 127 -10.07 13.92 16.86
C ASP A 127 -9.38 12.84 16.03
N VAL A 128 -10.13 12.14 15.16
CA VAL A 128 -9.61 11.08 14.30
C VAL A 128 -9.85 11.44 12.85
N SER A 129 -8.78 11.44 12.05
CA SER A 129 -8.85 11.70 10.61
C SER A 129 -7.98 10.72 9.85
N PHE A 130 -8.45 10.33 8.66
CA PHE A 130 -7.72 9.44 7.75
C PHE A 130 -7.42 10.18 6.44
N PRO A 131 -6.32 9.84 5.77
CA PRO A 131 -6.07 10.32 4.42
C PRO A 131 -7.19 9.91 3.46
N LYS A 132 -7.56 10.79 2.54
CA LYS A 132 -8.59 10.51 1.52
C LYS A 132 -7.93 9.92 0.27
N PRO A 133 -8.25 8.67 -0.12
CA PRO A 133 -7.80 8.14 -1.40
C PRO A 133 -8.40 8.94 -2.56
N LEU A 134 -7.57 9.29 -3.55
CA LEU A 134 -8.01 10.01 -4.75
C LEU A 134 -8.28 9.04 -5.90
N TYR A 135 -9.55 8.82 -6.23
CA TYR A 135 -9.97 8.09 -7.43
C TYR A 135 -10.07 9.04 -8.64
N PRO A 136 -9.77 8.58 -9.87
CA PRO A 136 -9.40 7.22 -10.29
C PRO A 136 -7.91 6.90 -10.13
N LEU A 137 -7.14 7.73 -9.43
CA LEU A 137 -5.68 7.62 -9.31
C LEU A 137 -5.20 6.58 -8.28
N VAL A 138 -6.09 5.70 -7.84
CA VAL A 138 -5.78 4.47 -7.11
C VAL A 138 -5.74 3.35 -8.15
N HIS A 139 -4.55 2.90 -8.53
CA HIS A 139 -4.42 1.87 -9.55
C HIS A 139 -4.42 0.47 -8.90
N PRO A 140 -5.30 -0.46 -9.31
CA PRO A 140 -5.21 -1.85 -8.87
C PRO A 140 -3.95 -2.50 -9.43
N ALA A 141 -3.43 -3.51 -8.73
CA ALA A 141 -2.51 -4.47 -9.31
C ALA A 141 -3.28 -5.21 -10.41
N VAL A 142 -2.91 -5.04 -11.67
CA VAL A 142 -3.23 -6.06 -12.67
C VAL A 142 -2.23 -7.19 -12.47
#